data_AF-A0A6D2I9I6-F1
#
_entry.id   AF-A0A6D2I9I6-F1
#
_cell.length_a   1.000
_cell.length_b   1.000
_cell.length_c   1.000
_cell.angle_alpha   90.00
_cell.angle_beta   90.00
_cell.angle_gamma   90.00
#
_symmetry.space_group_name_H-M   'P 1'
#
loop_
_entity.id
_entity.type
_entity.pdbx_description
1 polymer ?
#
loop_
_entity_poly.entity_id
_entity_poly.type
_entity_poly.pdbx_seq_one_letter_code
_entity_poly.pdbx_strand_id
1 'polypeptide(L)'
;MKEKKPWKFQVDTYALCGIIHQMMHNTDMEVIKRPSRDGGQINLPNGLLSRELDLMPDLWTELFTKLLNRDACEDDTETLRNIRRSLEFYLYSDCRIMEHLNGLLAKQRVQVNEFLAKQRV
;
A
#
# COMPACT_ATOMS: atom_id res chain seq x y z
N MET A 1 5.42 -14.89 -8.27
CA MET A 1 5.02 -15.64 -9.49
C MET A 1 6.11 -15.76 -10.55
N LYS A 2 6.76 -14.66 -10.98
CA LYS A 2 7.82 -14.71 -12.01
C LYS A 2 9.10 -15.47 -11.61
N GLU A 3 9.41 -15.55 -10.31
CA GLU A 3 10.63 -16.21 -9.80
C GLU A 3 10.54 -17.74 -9.66
N LYS A 4 9.48 -18.40 -10.17
CA LYS A 4 9.24 -19.85 -9.99
C LYS A 4 9.34 -20.36 -8.54
N LYS A 5 9.06 -19.48 -7.57
CA LYS A 5 8.94 -19.81 -6.15
C LYS A 5 7.51 -20.27 -5.82
N PRO A 6 7.33 -21.15 -4.83
CA PRO A 6 6.01 -21.50 -4.33
C PRO A 6 5.29 -20.26 -3.79
N TRP A 7 3.96 -20.25 -3.91
CA TRP A 7 3.10 -19.19 -3.39
C TRP A 7 1.74 -19.77 -3.02
N LYS A 8 1.11 -19.18 -2.01
CA LYS A 8 -0.24 -19.49 -1.54
C LYS A 8 -0.98 -18.18 -1.28
N PHE A 9 -0.83 -17.59 -0.09
CA PHE A 9 -1.48 -16.34 0.29
C PHE A 9 -0.74 -15.09 -0.22
N GLN A 10 0.53 -15.22 -0.60
CA GLN A 10 1.32 -14.06 -1.03
C GLN A 10 0.86 -13.46 -2.36
N VAL A 11 0.01 -14.17 -3.12
CA VAL A 11 -0.63 -13.59 -4.31
C VAL A 11 -1.57 -12.45 -3.93
N ASP A 12 -2.32 -12.61 -2.84
CA ASP A 12 -3.29 -11.62 -2.37
C ASP A 12 -2.57 -10.42 -1.73
N THR A 13 -1.51 -10.68 -0.95
CA THR A 13 -0.69 -9.59 -0.39
C THR A 13 0.06 -8.83 -1.48
N TYR A 14 0.52 -9.50 -2.53
CA TYR A 14 1.10 -8.84 -3.70
C TYR A 14 0.07 -7.98 -4.45
N ALA A 15 -1.15 -8.50 -4.64
CA ALA A 15 -2.24 -7.74 -5.26
C ALA A 15 -2.62 -6.50 -4.42
N LEU A 16 -2.66 -6.62 -3.10
CA LEU A 16 -2.87 -5.50 -2.20
C LEU A 16 -1.79 -4.42 -2.37
N CYS A 17 -0.51 -4.80 -2.45
CA CYS A 17 0.57 -3.86 -2.75
C CYS A 17 0.35 -3.15 -4.11
N GLY A 18 -0.10 -3.88 -5.12
CA GLY A 18 -0.45 -3.32 -6.43
C GLY A 18 -1.55 -2.26 -6.35
N ILE A 19 -2.65 -2.56 -5.64
CA ILE A 19 -3.76 -1.63 -5.43
C ILE A 19 -3.29 -0.37 -4.70
N ILE A 20 -2.54 -0.53 -3.60
CA ILE A 20 -2.03 0.61 -2.83
C ILE A 20 -1.12 1.49 -3.69
N HIS A 21 -0.18 0.89 -4.44
CA HIS A 21 0.69 1.62 -5.36
C HIS A 21 -0.11 2.41 -6.41
N GLN A 22 -1.14 1.78 -6.99
CA GLN A 22 -1.99 2.44 -7.98
C GLN A 22 -2.80 3.59 -7.36
N MET A 23 -3.29 3.45 -6.13
CA MET A 23 -3.97 4.53 -5.42
C MET A 23 -3.06 5.73 -5.13
N MET A 24 -1.75 5.50 -4.95
CA MET A 24 -0.78 6.56 -4.64
C MET A 24 -0.19 7.24 -5.88
N HIS A 25 0.08 6.47 -6.94
CA HIS A 25 0.83 6.97 -8.11
C HIS A 25 0.03 6.94 -9.41
N ASN A 26 -1.18 6.37 -9.41
CA ASN A 26 -2.01 6.18 -10.61
C ASN A 26 -1.29 5.40 -11.73
N THR A 27 -0.39 4.51 -11.36
CA THR A 27 0.40 3.66 -12.26
C THR A 27 0.52 2.26 -11.71
N ASP A 28 0.70 1.28 -12.60
CA ASP A 28 0.94 -0.11 -12.22
C ASP A 28 2.21 -0.24 -11.37
N MET A 29 2.20 -1.17 -10.42
CA MET A 29 3.34 -1.43 -9.56
C MET A 29 4.42 -2.22 -10.30
N GLU A 30 5.60 -1.61 -10.44
CA GLU A 30 6.82 -2.32 -10.81
C GLU A 30 7.60 -2.67 -9.54
N VAL A 31 8.11 -3.90 -9.43
CA VAL A 31 8.93 -4.32 -8.28
C VAL A 31 10.39 -4.40 -8.68
N ILE A 32 11.23 -3.73 -7.91
CA ILE A 32 12.68 -3.69 -8.08
C ILE A 32 13.38 -4.33 -6.88
N LYS A 33 14.56 -4.92 -7.12
CA LYS A 33 15.44 -5.43 -6.07
C LYS A 33 16.39 -4.34 -5.60
N ARG A 34 16.47 -4.14 -4.30
CA ARG A 34 17.41 -3.22 -3.66
C ARG A 34 18.27 -3.95 -2.64
N PRO A 35 19.53 -3.55 -2.44
CA PRO A 35 20.37 -4.11 -1.40
C PRO A 35 19.77 -3.83 -0.01
N SER A 36 19.71 -4.86 0.84
CA SER A 36 19.36 -4.73 2.25
C SER A 36 20.58 -4.43 3.10
N ARG A 37 20.39 -3.79 4.26
CA ARG A 37 21.44 -3.52 5.26
C ARG A 37 22.04 -4.81 5.82
N ASP A 38 21.24 -5.86 5.92
CA ASP A 38 21.65 -7.14 6.54
C ASP A 38 22.39 -8.08 5.57
N GLY A 39 22.70 -7.60 4.37
CA GLY A 39 23.25 -8.42 3.29
C GLY A 39 22.16 -9.20 2.59
N GLY A 40 21.92 -8.89 1.32
CA GLY A 40 20.88 -9.52 0.52
C GLY A 40 20.14 -8.53 -0.36
N GLN A 41 19.07 -8.99 -0.99
CA GLN A 41 18.21 -8.18 -1.85
C GLN A 41 16.78 -8.21 -1.33
N ILE A 42 16.17 -7.04 -1.20
CA ILE A 42 14.76 -6.86 -0.87
C ILE A 42 13.99 -6.34 -2.08
N ASN A 43 12.78 -6.83 -2.23
CA ASN A 43 11.80 -6.37 -3.20
C ASN A 43 11.09 -5.14 -2.64
N LEU A 44 11.05 -4.07 -3.43
CA LEU A 44 10.32 -2.83 -3.14
C LEU A 44 9.64 -2.33 -4.42
N PRO A 45 8.54 -1.56 -4.31
CA PRO A 45 7.98 -0.86 -5.45
C PRO A 45 9.00 0.14 -6.01
N ASN A 46 9.03 0.25 -7.34
CA ASN A 46 9.64 1.39 -8.01
C ASN A 46 8.86 2.66 -7.61
N GLY A 47 9.55 3.79 -7.44
CA GLY A 47 8.88 5.04 -7.04
C GLY A 47 8.47 5.16 -5.56
N LEU A 48 8.78 4.19 -4.68
CA LEU A 48 8.49 4.26 -3.23
C LEU A 48 9.09 5.49 -2.50
N LEU A 49 10.00 6.22 -3.15
CA LEU A 49 10.63 7.43 -2.61
C LEU A 49 10.16 8.71 -3.33
N SER A 50 8.97 8.68 -3.93
CA SER A 50 8.39 9.88 -4.54
C SER A 50 7.94 10.88 -3.47
N ARG A 51 7.86 12.16 -3.85
CA ARG A 51 7.45 13.25 -2.94
C ARG A 51 6.08 13.05 -2.30
N GLU A 52 5.19 12.27 -2.91
CA GLU A 52 3.86 11.98 -2.33
C GLU A 52 3.95 11.05 -1.11
N LEU A 53 4.96 10.19 -1.06
CA LEU A 53 5.19 9.26 0.06
C LEU A 53 5.94 9.90 1.24
N ASP A 54 6.49 11.11 1.06
CA ASP A 54 7.25 11.86 2.07
C ASP A 54 6.44 12.16 3.34
N LEU A 55 5.10 12.08 3.30
CA LEU A 55 4.26 12.27 4.49
C LEU A 55 4.42 11.13 5.51
N MET A 56 4.72 9.90 5.06
CA MET A 56 4.70 8.67 5.87
C MET A 56 5.71 7.61 5.36
N PRO A 57 6.98 7.97 5.07
CA PRO A 57 7.91 7.09 4.36
C PRO A 57 8.18 5.80 5.13
N ASP A 58 8.24 5.87 6.46
CA ASP A 58 8.51 4.70 7.32
C ASP A 58 7.34 3.69 7.29
N LEU A 59 6.11 4.17 7.37
CA LEU A 59 4.90 3.32 7.36
C LEU A 59 4.77 2.57 6.04
N TRP A 60 4.93 3.28 4.91
CA TRP A 60 4.84 2.66 3.59
C TRP A 60 6.01 1.72 3.34
N THR A 61 7.23 2.14 3.68
CA THR A 61 8.42 1.29 3.54
C THR A 61 8.27 0.00 4.33
N GLU A 62 7.79 0.07 5.58
CA GLU A 62 7.54 -1.10 6.41
C GLU A 62 6.47 -2.01 5.79
N LEU A 63 5.35 -1.44 5.34
CA LEU A 63 4.25 -2.18 4.70
C LEU A 63 4.74 -2.97 3.49
N PHE A 64 5.37 -2.30 2.53
CA PHE A 64 5.83 -2.96 1.30
C PHE A 64 6.94 -3.96 1.57
N THR A 65 7.86 -3.64 2.49
CA THR A 65 8.94 -4.58 2.86
C THR A 65 8.35 -5.87 3.42
N LYS A 66 7.40 -5.77 4.37
CA LYS A 66 6.76 -6.93 5.01
C LYS A 66 5.93 -7.77 4.03
N LEU A 67 5.23 -7.14 3.09
CA LEU A 67 4.31 -7.85 2.20
C LEU A 67 5.01 -8.44 0.95
N LEU A 68 6.05 -7.80 0.42
CA LEU A 68 6.73 -8.23 -0.82
C LEU A 68 7.88 -9.22 -0.60
N ASN A 69 8.35 -9.39 0.64
CA ASN A 69 9.54 -10.18 0.97
C ASN A 69 9.22 -11.41 1.84
N ARG A 70 7.98 -11.88 1.80
CA ARG A 70 7.52 -13.01 2.62
C ARG A 70 7.75 -14.38 1.98
N ASP A 71 8.04 -15.36 2.84
CA ASP A 71 8.18 -16.76 2.46
C ASP A 71 6.83 -17.48 2.33
N ALA A 72 6.82 -18.54 1.52
CA ALA A 72 5.59 -19.22 1.09
C ALA A 72 4.89 -20.11 2.12
N CYS A 73 5.51 -20.32 3.27
CA CYS A 73 4.97 -21.17 4.32
C CYS A 73 4.29 -20.36 5.44
N GLU A 74 4.40 -19.03 5.44
CA GLU A 74 3.92 -18.22 6.56
C GLU A 74 2.44 -17.83 6.44
N ASP A 75 1.70 -18.01 7.52
CA ASP A 75 0.40 -17.35 7.75
C ASP A 75 0.59 -15.83 7.74
N ASP A 76 -0.21 -15.12 6.94
CA ASP A 76 -0.18 -13.67 6.76
C ASP A 76 -1.06 -12.91 7.75
N THR A 77 -1.91 -13.61 8.49
CA THR A 77 -2.89 -13.02 9.41
C THR A 77 -2.24 -12.07 10.43
N GLU A 78 -1.17 -12.50 11.10
CA GLU A 78 -0.53 -11.65 12.12
C GLU A 78 0.21 -10.46 11.51
N THR A 79 0.85 -10.65 10.35
CA THR A 79 1.50 -9.54 9.64
C THR A 79 0.48 -8.50 9.19
N LEU A 80 -0.65 -8.93 8.60
CA LEU A 80 -1.74 -8.04 8.19
C LEU A 80 -2.37 -7.32 9.40
N ARG A 81 -2.56 -8.03 10.51
CA ARG A 81 -3.07 -7.45 11.76
C ARG A 81 -2.15 -6.36 12.29
N ASN A 82 -0.83 -6.58 12.25
CA ASN A 82 0.16 -5.60 12.69
C ASN A 82 0.22 -4.38 11.75
N ILE A 83 0.19 -4.59 10.43
CA ILE A 83 0.11 -3.49 9.46
C ILE A 83 -1.15 -2.65 9.67
N ARG A 84 -2.31 -3.30 9.87
CA ARG A 84 -3.56 -2.60 10.16
C ARG A 84 -3.46 -1.75 11.42
N ARG A 85 -2.89 -2.28 12.51
CA ARG A 85 -2.68 -1.51 13.75
C ARG A 85 -1.77 -0.30 13.52
N SER A 86 -0.69 -0.43 12.73
CA SER A 86 0.20 0.70 12.42
C SER A 86 -0.53 1.80 11.63
N LEU A 87 -1.37 1.42 10.66
CA LEU A 87 -2.21 2.35 9.90
C LEU A 87 -3.25 3.04 10.80
N GLU A 88 -3.96 2.27 11.63
CA GLU A 88 -4.94 2.79 12.59
C GLU A 88 -4.27 3.75 13.58
N PHE A 89 -3.12 3.37 14.14
CA PHE A 89 -2.37 4.22 15.07
C PHE A 89 -2.00 5.55 14.42
N TYR A 90 -1.55 5.54 13.16
CA TYR A 90 -1.29 6.77 12.42
C TYR A 90 -2.56 7.63 12.26
N LEU A 91 -3.68 7.03 11.85
CA LEU A 91 -4.96 7.76 11.69
C LEU A 91 -5.42 8.42 13.00
N TYR A 92 -5.19 7.77 14.14
CA TYR A 92 -5.57 8.29 15.47
C TYR A 92 -4.49 9.16 16.12
N SER A 93 -3.29 9.24 15.55
CA SER A 93 -2.17 10.00 16.13
C SER A 93 -2.42 11.51 16.14
N ASP A 94 -3.25 12.02 15.23
CA ASP A 94 -3.57 13.44 15.08
C ASP A 94 -5.01 13.61 14.59
N CYS A 95 -5.85 14.30 15.36
CA CYS A 95 -7.25 14.55 14.99
C CYS A 95 -7.38 15.33 13.66
N ARG A 96 -6.37 16.14 13.30
CA ARG A 96 -6.35 16.89 12.04
C ARG A 96 -6.30 15.97 10.82
N ILE A 97 -5.72 14.78 10.95
CA ILE A 97 -5.71 13.76 9.89
C ILE A 97 -7.14 13.30 9.62
N MET A 98 -7.90 12.97 10.67
CA MET A 98 -9.29 12.54 10.54
C MET A 98 -10.19 13.63 9.96
N GLU A 99 -10.03 14.88 10.39
CA GLU A 99 -10.75 16.03 9.83
C GLU A 99 -10.43 16.21 8.34
N HIS A 100 -9.15 16.14 7.97
CA HIS A 100 -8.71 16.22 6.59
C HIS A 100 -9.30 15.09 5.73
N LEU A 101 -9.23 13.84 6.20
CA LEU A 101 -9.78 12.67 5.51
C LEU A 101 -11.29 12.78 5.30
N ASN A 102 -12.04 13.23 6.30
CA ASN A 102 -13.49 13.48 6.16
C ASN A 102 -13.77 14.52 5.06
N GLY A 103 -12.96 15.57 4.99
CA GLY A 103 -13.03 16.56 3.91
C GLY A 103 -12.75 15.97 2.52
N LEU A 104 -11.75 15.09 2.41
CA LEU A 104 -11.45 14.38 1.15
C LEU A 104 -12.59 13.43 0.74
N LEU A 105 -13.15 12.67 1.69
CA LEU A 105 -14.28 11.76 1.44
C LEU A 105 -15.52 12.50 0.95
N ALA A 106 -15.82 13.67 1.53
CA ALA A 106 -16.93 14.51 1.09
C ALA A 106 -16.75 14.96 -0.37
N LYS A 107 -15.53 15.39 -0.74
CA LYS A 107 -15.20 15.79 -2.13
C LYS A 107 -15.32 14.61 -3.09
N GLN A 108 -14.77 13.45 -2.74
CA GLN A 108 -14.82 12.25 -3.56
C GLN A 108 -16.28 11.83 -3.83
N ARG A 109 -17.15 11.89 -2.82
CA ARG A 109 -18.58 11.55 -2.97
C ARG A 109 -19.28 12.45 -3.98
N VAL A 110 -19.00 13.75 -3.98
CA VAL A 110 -19.56 14.70 -4.97
C VAL A 110 -19.08 14.33 -6.38
N GLN A 111 -17.77 14.13 -6.56
CA GLN A 111 -17.19 13.80 -7.87
C GLN A 111 -17.75 12.50 -8.46
N VAL A 112 -17.89 11.45 -7.64
CA VAL A 112 -18.47 10.17 -8.07
C VAL A 112 -19.93 10.35 -8.50
N ASN A 113 -20.73 11.10 -7.73
CA ASN A 113 -22.13 11.36 -8.08
C ASN A 113 -22.26 12.15 -9.40
N GLU A 114 -21.41 13.16 -9.60
CA GLU A 114 -21.38 13.94 -10.85
C GLU A 114 -21.00 13.07 -12.05
N PHE A 115 -20.00 12.19 -11.89
CA PHE A 115 -19.60 11.24 -12.92
C PHE A 115 -20.75 10.28 -13.27
N LEU A 116 -21.41 9.70 -12.26
CA LEU A 116 -22.54 8.80 -12.46
C LEU A 116 -23.74 9.50 -13.11
N ALA A 117 -23.99 10.77 -12.78
CA ALA A 117 -25.05 11.56 -13.40
C ALA A 117 -24.80 11.78 -14.90
N LYS A 118 -23.53 12.02 -15.30
CA LYS A 118 -23.13 12.19 -16.70
C LYS A 118 -23.24 10.91 -17.53
N GLN A 119 -23.18 9.72 -16.91
CA GLN A 119 -23.36 8.45 -17.61
C GLN A 119 -24.82 8.03 -17.81
N ARG A 120 -25.77 8.74 -17.18
CA ARG A 120 -27.22 8.46 -17.29
C ARG A 120 -27.93 9.29 -18.37
N VAL A 121 -27.21 10.18 -19.04
CA VAL A 121 -27.67 11.03 -20.16
C VAL A 121 -27.09 10.47 -21.46
#